data_AF-A0A1Y1XEE3-F1
#
_entry.id   AF-A0A1Y1XEE3-F1
#
_cell.length_a   1.000
_cell.length_b   1.000
_cell.length_c   1.000
_cell.angle_alpha   90.00
_cell.angle_beta   90.00
_cell.angle_gamma   90.00
#
_symmetry.space_group_name_H-M   'P 1'
#
loop_
_entity.id
_entity.type
_entity.pdbx_description
1 polymer ?
#
loop_
_entity_poly.entity_id
_entity_poly.type
_entity_poly.pdbx_seq_one_letter_code
_entity_poly.pdbx_strand_id
1 'polypeptide(L)'
;MRYFNLFFTVFISAVLTNGQNISVFSPACENEMMQIESCISQKITKENIDTICESSKSQQCQQFLNDPMSVLPSCVAFKELIMTSTTLYNNSLSLICEKSEDGNICPFTEYEISYGITNAAASNTAASNTNTVNQDAENAIKNSCRSTKCKEATQKYLQYLLDNSSTVVKTITTNYNFGNNVNAVNTEVTNQIKSLIDILNGEDCKNIVVNSAMAANDTQLNQLKATEASFATSSHFKPSLIISFIIYMIIYYITL
;
A
#
# COMPACT_ATOMS: atom_id res chain seq x y z
N MET A 1 -18.94 -7.39 -9.88
CA MET A 1 -17.87 -7.81 -10.83
C MET A 1 -17.16 -6.62 -11.49
N ARG A 2 -16.70 -5.59 -10.75
CA ARG A 2 -16.00 -4.43 -11.37
C ARG A 2 -14.73 -3.96 -10.64
N TYR A 3 -14.30 -4.67 -9.59
CA TYR A 3 -13.26 -4.17 -8.67
C TYR A 3 -12.01 -5.05 -8.56
N PHE A 4 -12.07 -6.30 -9.06
CA PHE A 4 -10.87 -7.06 -9.48
C PHE A 4 -9.98 -6.23 -10.41
N ASN A 5 -10.56 -5.25 -11.09
CA ASN A 5 -9.84 -4.46 -12.05
C ASN A 5 -8.76 -3.59 -11.38
N LEU A 6 -8.92 -2.76 -10.35
CA LEU A 6 -7.99 -1.60 -10.24
C LEU A 6 -6.47 -1.90 -10.06
N PHE A 7 -6.08 -2.92 -9.29
CA PHE A 7 -4.69 -3.41 -9.28
C PHE A 7 -4.34 -4.09 -10.61
N PHE A 8 -5.22 -4.98 -11.09
CA PHE A 8 -5.09 -5.64 -12.39
C PHE A 8 -5.25 -4.73 -13.62
N THR A 9 -5.87 -3.56 -13.54
CA THR A 9 -6.14 -2.66 -14.67
C THR A 9 -4.94 -1.79 -14.83
N VAL A 10 -4.30 -1.35 -13.74
CA VAL A 10 -2.98 -0.73 -13.82
C VAL A 10 -1.98 -1.75 -14.37
N PHE A 11 -2.04 -3.02 -13.94
CA PHE A 11 -1.19 -4.08 -14.49
C PHE A 11 -1.52 -4.45 -15.95
N ILE A 12 -2.79 -4.55 -16.35
CA ILE A 12 -3.25 -4.90 -17.71
C ILE A 12 -3.10 -3.70 -18.65
N SER A 13 -3.41 -2.48 -18.23
CA SER A 13 -3.33 -1.30 -19.11
C SER A 13 -1.90 -0.82 -19.35
N ALA A 14 -0.99 -0.93 -18.36
CA ALA A 14 0.45 -0.72 -18.61
C ALA A 14 1.06 -1.82 -19.49
N VAL A 15 0.47 -3.02 -19.47
CA VAL A 15 0.81 -4.16 -20.31
C VAL A 15 0.32 -3.99 -21.76
N LEU A 16 -0.86 -3.42 -21.96
CA LEU A 16 -1.48 -3.29 -23.29
C LEU A 16 -0.93 -2.14 -24.14
N THR A 17 -0.20 -1.17 -23.56
CA THR A 17 0.29 0.02 -24.31
C THR A 17 1.67 -0.17 -24.95
N ASN A 18 2.46 -1.14 -24.49
CA ASN A 18 3.73 -1.50 -25.13
C ASN A 18 3.50 -2.78 -25.94
N GLY A 19 3.35 -2.65 -27.27
CA GLY A 19 2.92 -3.68 -28.23
C GLY A 19 3.79 -4.95 -28.37
N GLN A 20 4.33 -5.48 -27.28
CA GLN A 20 4.76 -6.87 -27.17
C GLN A 20 3.53 -7.75 -26.88
N ASN A 21 3.51 -8.95 -27.45
CA ASN A 21 2.52 -9.98 -27.16
C ASN A 21 2.64 -10.41 -25.68
N ILE A 22 2.16 -9.59 -24.75
CA ILE A 22 2.10 -9.99 -23.35
C ILE A 22 1.06 -11.09 -23.28
N SER A 23 1.52 -12.27 -22.84
CA SER A 23 0.72 -13.49 -22.76
C SER A 23 -0.55 -13.19 -21.99
N VAL A 24 -1.69 -13.24 -22.67
CA VAL A 24 -2.99 -13.27 -22.02
C VAL A 24 -2.96 -14.42 -21.01
N PHE A 25 -3.47 -14.19 -19.80
CA PHE A 25 -3.60 -15.27 -18.82
C PHE A 25 -4.29 -16.47 -19.47
N SER A 26 -3.79 -17.67 -19.20
CA SER A 26 -4.49 -18.86 -19.67
C SER A 26 -5.89 -18.89 -19.04
N PRO A 27 -6.93 -19.40 -19.73
CA PRO A 27 -8.26 -19.51 -19.14
C PRO A 27 -8.28 -20.27 -17.81
N ALA A 28 -7.36 -21.22 -17.63
CA ALA A 28 -7.18 -21.94 -16.37
C ALA A 28 -6.65 -21.02 -15.27
N CYS A 29 -5.62 -20.21 -15.54
CA CYS A 29 -5.11 -19.23 -14.59
C CYS A 29 -6.18 -18.19 -14.23
N GLU A 30 -6.93 -17.65 -15.20
CA GLU A 30 -8.03 -16.70 -14.93
C GLU A 30 -9.08 -17.30 -13.97
N ASN A 31 -9.48 -18.55 -14.21
CA ASN A 31 -10.41 -19.27 -13.33
C ASN A 31 -9.86 -19.46 -11.92
N GLU A 32 -8.58 -19.82 -11.78
CA GLU A 32 -7.92 -19.94 -10.47
C GLU A 32 -7.87 -18.57 -9.75
N MET A 33 -7.56 -17.50 -10.47
CA MET A 33 -7.51 -16.15 -9.94
C MET A 33 -8.87 -15.63 -9.46
N MET A 34 -9.96 -15.98 -10.14
CA MET A 34 -11.31 -15.63 -9.68
C MET A 34 -11.65 -16.27 -8.32
N GLN A 35 -11.08 -17.43 -7.99
CA GLN A 35 -11.34 -18.09 -6.70
C GLN A 35 -10.76 -17.30 -5.53
N ILE A 36 -9.66 -16.56 -5.75
CA ILE A 36 -9.00 -15.76 -4.71
C ILE A 36 -9.37 -14.27 -4.74
N GLU A 37 -10.32 -13.85 -5.60
CA GLU A 37 -10.75 -12.45 -5.72
C GLU A 37 -11.11 -11.85 -4.35
N SER A 38 -11.82 -12.62 -3.52
CA SER A 38 -12.22 -12.21 -2.17
C SER A 38 -11.04 -11.90 -1.25
N CYS A 39 -9.86 -12.47 -1.51
CA CYS A 39 -8.66 -12.29 -0.71
C CYS A 39 -7.87 -11.03 -1.06
N ILE A 40 -8.00 -10.50 -2.29
CA ILE A 40 -7.09 -9.44 -2.80
C ILE A 40 -7.81 -8.22 -3.42
N SER A 41 -9.10 -8.31 -3.75
CA SER A 41 -9.80 -7.29 -4.56
C SER A 41 -10.74 -6.38 -3.79
N GLN A 42 -10.75 -6.46 -2.46
CA GLN A 42 -11.58 -5.59 -1.64
C GLN A 42 -10.90 -4.24 -1.46
N LYS A 43 -11.57 -3.17 -1.90
CA LYS A 43 -11.14 -1.80 -1.57
C LYS A 43 -11.18 -1.67 -0.05
N ILE A 44 -10.04 -1.39 0.57
CA ILE A 44 -9.97 -1.16 2.01
C ILE A 44 -10.52 0.25 2.30
N THR A 45 -11.46 0.33 3.22
CA THR A 45 -12.02 1.56 3.77
C THR A 45 -12.13 1.44 5.28
N LYS A 46 -12.37 2.56 5.98
CA LYS A 46 -12.54 2.53 7.45
C LYS A 46 -13.73 1.63 7.85
N GLU A 47 -14.75 1.53 7.00
CA GLU A 47 -15.99 0.80 7.28
C GLU A 47 -15.88 -0.71 7.05
N ASN A 48 -14.93 -1.17 6.23
CA ASN A 48 -14.83 -2.60 5.86
C ASN A 48 -13.50 -3.26 6.26
N ILE A 49 -12.59 -2.52 6.88
CA ILE A 49 -11.28 -3.02 7.29
C ILE A 49 -11.37 -4.28 8.15
N ASP A 50 -12.30 -4.32 9.12
CA ASP A 50 -12.47 -5.46 10.00
C ASP A 50 -12.91 -6.71 9.22
N THR A 51 -13.85 -6.56 8.28
CA THR A 51 -14.29 -7.64 7.39
C THR A 51 -13.15 -8.15 6.51
N ILE A 52 -12.30 -7.27 5.98
CA ILE A 52 -11.13 -7.65 5.18
C ILE A 52 -10.13 -8.42 6.03
N CYS A 53 -9.87 -7.95 7.25
CA CYS A 53 -8.95 -8.57 8.19
C CYS A 53 -9.45 -9.91 8.75
N GLU A 54 -10.76 -10.12 8.79
CA GLU A 54 -11.36 -11.42 9.10
C GLU A 54 -11.29 -12.35 7.88
N SER A 55 -11.63 -11.85 6.69
CA SER A 55 -11.59 -12.61 5.44
C SER A 55 -10.18 -13.12 5.11
N SER A 56 -9.15 -12.31 5.38
CA SER A 56 -7.75 -12.67 5.14
C SER A 56 -7.28 -13.84 6.02
N LYS A 57 -7.95 -14.11 7.15
CA LYS A 57 -7.68 -15.24 8.04
C LYS A 57 -8.38 -16.53 7.62
N SER A 58 -9.25 -16.49 6.61
CA SER A 58 -9.89 -17.69 6.07
C SER A 58 -8.82 -18.67 5.55
N GLN A 59 -9.13 -19.97 5.61
CA GLN A 59 -8.21 -21.02 5.15
C GLN A 59 -7.76 -20.79 3.69
N GLN A 60 -8.69 -20.38 2.83
CA GLN A 60 -8.42 -20.12 1.42
C GLN A 60 -7.44 -18.95 1.24
N CYS A 61 -7.67 -17.82 1.92
CA CYS A 61 -6.76 -16.68 1.82
C CYS A 61 -5.42 -16.98 2.46
N GLN A 62 -5.37 -17.67 3.60
CA GLN A 62 -4.11 -18.09 4.21
C GLN A 62 -3.32 -19.05 3.32
N GLN A 63 -3.99 -19.98 2.61
CA GLN A 63 -3.31 -20.83 1.64
C GLN A 63 -2.69 -20.00 0.51
N PHE A 64 -3.45 -19.06 -0.05
CA PHE A 64 -2.95 -18.16 -1.09
C PHE A 64 -1.81 -17.24 -0.60
N LEU A 65 -1.93 -16.64 0.59
CA LEU A 65 -0.95 -15.70 1.14
C LEU A 65 0.38 -16.38 1.50
N ASN A 66 0.35 -17.67 1.86
CA ASN A 66 1.54 -18.44 2.24
C ASN A 66 2.18 -19.17 1.06
N ASP A 67 1.38 -19.73 0.15
CA ASP A 67 1.85 -20.41 -1.06
C ASP A 67 0.90 -20.14 -2.24
N PRO A 68 1.02 -18.96 -2.90
CA PRO A 68 0.08 -18.58 -3.94
C PRO A 68 0.11 -19.52 -5.14
N MET A 69 1.25 -20.19 -5.40
CA MET A 69 1.36 -21.13 -6.53
C MET A 69 0.69 -22.48 -6.26
N SER A 70 0.41 -22.82 -5.00
CA SER A 70 -0.45 -23.97 -4.68
C SER A 70 -1.91 -23.73 -5.09
N VAL A 71 -2.33 -22.47 -5.13
CA VAL A 71 -3.70 -22.05 -5.49
C VAL A 71 -3.78 -21.64 -6.96
N LEU A 72 -2.69 -21.12 -7.51
CA LEU A 72 -2.58 -20.63 -8.89
C LEU A 72 -1.58 -21.43 -9.76
N PRO A 73 -1.65 -22.78 -9.80
CA PRO A 73 -0.64 -23.59 -10.50
C PRO A 73 -0.59 -23.33 -12.01
N SER A 74 -1.71 -22.89 -12.63
CA SER A 74 -1.76 -22.57 -14.06
C SER A 74 -1.15 -21.21 -14.41
N CYS A 75 -0.80 -20.40 -13.41
CA CYS A 75 -0.24 -19.06 -13.57
C CYS A 75 1.30 -19.02 -13.57
N VAL A 76 1.96 -20.11 -13.95
CA VAL A 76 3.43 -20.26 -13.87
C VAL A 76 4.22 -19.14 -14.58
N ALA A 77 3.70 -18.63 -15.69
CA ALA A 77 4.32 -17.52 -16.45
C ALA A 77 4.45 -16.23 -15.62
N PHE A 78 3.62 -16.07 -14.58
CA PHE A 78 3.57 -14.90 -13.71
C PHE A 78 4.04 -15.20 -12.29
N LYS A 79 4.70 -16.34 -12.06
CA LYS A 79 5.07 -16.82 -10.72
C LYS A 79 5.80 -15.76 -9.90
N GLU A 80 6.84 -15.14 -10.45
CA GLU A 80 7.63 -14.14 -9.69
C GLU A 80 6.81 -12.91 -9.32
N LEU A 81 5.96 -12.44 -10.24
CA LEU A 81 5.08 -11.30 -10.02
C LEU A 81 4.02 -11.61 -8.96
N ILE A 82 3.38 -12.79 -9.05
CA ILE A 82 2.38 -13.27 -8.09
C ILE A 82 3.03 -13.39 -6.70
N MET A 83 4.15 -14.10 -6.59
CA MET A 83 4.87 -14.29 -5.33
C MET A 83 5.23 -12.96 -4.68
N THR A 84 5.80 -12.02 -5.45
CA THR A 84 6.20 -10.70 -4.96
C THR A 84 4.99 -9.89 -4.51
N SER A 85 3.92 -9.87 -5.31
CA SER A 85 2.69 -9.12 -5.01
C SER A 85 1.98 -9.67 -3.78
N THR A 86 1.88 -11.00 -3.68
CA THR A 86 1.28 -11.68 -2.52
C THR A 86 2.07 -11.42 -1.26
N THR A 87 3.40 -11.49 -1.30
CA THR A 87 4.24 -11.24 -0.12
C THR A 87 4.11 -9.78 0.34
N LEU A 88 4.12 -8.85 -0.61
CA LEU A 88 3.91 -7.43 -0.34
C LEU A 88 2.53 -7.15 0.26
N TYR A 89 1.48 -7.74 -0.32
CA TYR A 89 0.11 -7.62 0.19
C TYR A 89 -0.06 -8.24 1.59
N ASN A 90 0.53 -9.42 1.83
CA ASN A 90 0.50 -10.05 3.14
C ASN A 90 1.20 -9.18 4.20
N ASN A 91 2.31 -8.55 3.84
CA ASN A 91 2.99 -7.60 4.71
C ASN A 91 2.14 -6.35 4.98
N SER A 92 1.49 -5.78 3.96
CA SER A 92 0.53 -4.68 4.13
C SER A 92 -0.63 -5.07 5.05
N LEU A 93 -1.20 -6.27 4.91
CA LEU A 93 -2.26 -6.77 5.78
C LEU A 93 -1.83 -6.80 7.26
N SER A 94 -0.57 -7.12 7.54
CA SER A 94 -0.07 -7.12 8.92
C SER A 94 -0.08 -5.74 9.57
N LEU A 95 0.08 -4.66 8.78
CA LEU A 95 -0.07 -3.29 9.24
C LEU A 95 -1.55 -2.89 9.31
N ILE A 96 -2.29 -3.13 8.24
CA ILE A 96 -3.69 -2.71 8.09
C ILE A 96 -4.55 -3.33 9.19
N CYS A 97 -4.33 -4.59 9.51
CA CYS A 97 -5.13 -5.33 10.48
C CYS A 97 -4.66 -5.17 11.92
N GLU A 98 -3.55 -4.46 12.18
CA GLU A 98 -3.14 -4.15 13.53
C GLU A 98 -4.01 -3.02 14.10
N LYS A 99 -4.38 -3.17 15.36
CA LYS A 99 -5.13 -2.17 16.12
C LYS A 99 -4.28 -1.67 17.29
N SER A 100 -4.51 -0.43 17.70
CA SER A 100 -3.89 0.09 18.92
C SER A 100 -4.34 -0.71 20.14
N GLU A 101 -3.72 -0.42 21.28
CA GLU A 101 -4.08 -1.01 22.58
C GLU A 101 -5.54 -0.76 22.96
N ASP A 102 -6.10 0.37 22.51
CA ASP A 102 -7.51 0.74 22.73
C ASP A 102 -8.47 0.15 21.68
N GLY A 103 -7.96 -0.66 20.74
CA GLY A 103 -8.75 -1.25 19.67
C GLY A 103 -9.07 -0.31 18.50
N ASN A 104 -8.42 0.86 18.41
CA ASN A 104 -8.57 1.79 17.30
C ASN A 104 -7.67 1.40 16.11
N ILE A 105 -8.01 1.86 14.90
CA ILE A 105 -7.16 1.70 13.72
C ILE A 105 -5.84 2.45 13.94
N CYS A 106 -4.73 1.84 13.53
CA CYS A 106 -3.43 2.51 13.64
C CYS A 106 -3.36 3.79 12.80
N PRO A 107 -2.78 4.89 13.32
CA PRO A 107 -2.77 6.17 12.60
C PRO A 107 -2.15 6.11 11.20
N PHE A 108 -1.09 5.30 11.02
CA PHE A 108 -0.50 5.10 9.70
C PHE A 108 -1.42 4.31 8.74
N THR A 109 -2.15 3.32 9.25
CA THR A 109 -3.20 2.63 8.48
C THR A 109 -4.34 3.59 8.10
N GLU A 110 -4.76 4.45 9.01
CA GLU A 110 -5.78 5.46 8.72
C GLU A 110 -5.32 6.43 7.62
N TYR A 111 -4.06 6.87 7.68
CA TYR A 111 -3.44 7.64 6.61
C TYR A 111 -3.43 6.90 5.27
N GLU A 112 -3.02 5.63 5.24
CA GLU A 112 -3.01 4.80 4.02
C GLU A 112 -4.41 4.62 3.43
N ILE A 113 -5.46 4.54 4.25
CA ILE A 113 -6.85 4.47 3.78
C ILE A 113 -7.32 5.82 3.22
N SER A 114 -7.08 6.90 3.96
CA SER A 114 -7.59 8.24 3.64
C SER A 114 -6.86 8.88 2.46
N TYR A 115 -5.54 8.64 2.33
CA TYR A 115 -4.69 9.24 1.30
C TYR A 115 -4.22 8.22 0.27
N GLY A 116 -3.90 7.02 0.73
CA GLY A 116 -3.29 5.97 -0.07
C GLY A 116 -4.27 5.16 -0.92
N ILE A 117 -5.55 5.52 -1.07
CA ILE A 117 -6.50 4.81 -1.96
C ILE A 117 -7.36 5.77 -2.81
N THR A 118 -7.62 6.98 -2.35
CA THR A 118 -8.61 7.88 -2.97
C THR A 118 -8.02 9.05 -3.75
N ASN A 119 -6.72 9.34 -3.63
CA ASN A 119 -6.15 10.63 -4.06
C ASN A 119 -5.17 10.64 -5.25
N ALA A 120 -4.55 9.52 -5.68
CA ALA A 120 -3.52 9.55 -6.75
C ALA A 120 -4.00 9.85 -8.20
N ALA A 121 -4.87 9.05 -8.85
CA ALA A 121 -5.33 9.30 -10.25
C ALA A 121 -6.32 10.44 -10.58
N ALA A 122 -6.49 11.47 -9.75
CA ALA A 122 -7.09 12.74 -10.21
C ALA A 122 -6.25 13.93 -9.79
N SER A 123 -4.99 13.67 -9.43
CA SER A 123 -3.94 14.67 -9.56
C SER A 123 -3.22 14.39 -10.88
N ASN A 124 -3.93 14.57 -12.01
CA ASN A 124 -3.27 14.90 -13.28
C ASN A 124 -2.85 16.38 -13.30
N THR A 125 -3.21 17.14 -12.27
CA THR A 125 -2.61 18.44 -11.96
C THR A 125 -1.29 18.21 -11.24
N ALA A 126 -0.28 17.86 -12.04
CA ALA A 126 1.10 17.73 -11.63
C ALA A 126 1.60 19.01 -10.92
N ALA A 127 2.47 18.80 -9.92
CA ALA A 127 3.49 19.72 -9.41
C ALA A 127 3.26 20.56 -8.14
N SER A 128 2.05 20.70 -7.55
CA SER A 128 1.90 21.75 -6.52
C SER A 128 1.90 21.35 -5.03
N ASN A 129 1.90 20.06 -4.63
CA ASN A 129 1.74 19.71 -3.19
C ASN A 129 2.55 18.48 -2.69
N THR A 130 3.73 18.20 -3.24
CA THR A 130 4.59 17.10 -2.74
C THR A 130 4.99 17.28 -1.28
N ASN A 131 5.15 18.54 -0.82
CA ASN A 131 5.52 18.84 0.56
C ASN A 131 4.42 18.46 1.57
N THR A 132 3.14 18.61 1.20
CA THR A 132 2.01 18.37 2.11
C THR A 132 1.77 16.88 2.34
N VAL A 133 1.91 16.07 1.29
CA VAL A 133 1.76 14.60 1.39
C VAL A 133 2.83 13.99 2.30
N ASN A 134 4.06 14.52 2.24
CA ASN A 134 5.15 14.08 3.12
C ASN A 134 4.88 14.45 4.59
N GLN A 135 4.34 15.65 4.86
CA GLN A 135 4.00 16.06 6.22
C GLN A 135 2.88 15.22 6.83
N ASP A 136 1.83 14.88 6.07
CA ASP A 136 0.73 14.04 6.56
C ASP A 136 1.22 12.62 6.88
N ALA A 137 2.09 12.05 6.04
CA ALA A 137 2.73 10.76 6.29
C ALA A 137 3.59 10.79 7.57
N GLU A 138 4.45 11.80 7.69
CA GLU A 138 5.29 11.98 8.89
C GLU A 138 4.44 12.13 10.16
N ASN A 139 3.35 12.90 10.10
CA ASN A 139 2.45 13.08 11.23
C ASN A 139 1.74 11.77 11.60
N ALA A 140 1.30 10.98 10.62
CA ALA A 140 0.69 9.67 10.87
C ALA A 140 1.68 8.68 11.52
N ILE A 141 2.95 8.73 11.11
CA ILE A 141 4.03 7.92 11.71
C ILE A 141 4.32 8.38 13.14
N LYS A 142 4.46 9.69 13.37
CA LYS A 142 4.63 10.27 14.71
C LYS A 142 3.45 9.91 15.62
N ASN A 143 2.22 9.92 15.11
CA ASN A 143 1.04 9.52 15.89
C ASN A 143 1.01 8.02 16.17
N SER A 144 1.56 7.18 15.28
CA SER A 144 1.69 5.74 15.52
C SER A 144 2.62 5.43 16.70
N CYS A 145 3.53 6.34 17.08
CA CYS A 145 4.36 6.23 18.28
C CYS A 145 3.58 6.22 19.60
N ARG A 146 2.31 6.66 19.61
CA ARG A 146 1.47 6.64 20.82
C ARG A 146 1.03 5.23 21.22
N SER A 147 1.11 4.28 20.28
CA SER A 147 0.72 2.89 20.46
C SER A 147 1.93 2.00 20.17
N THR A 148 2.27 1.10 21.09
CA THR A 148 3.39 0.17 20.89
C THR A 148 3.09 -0.76 19.73
N LYS A 149 1.86 -1.30 19.67
CA LYS A 149 1.42 -2.16 18.56
C LYS A 149 1.49 -1.45 17.21
N CYS A 150 0.94 -0.24 17.11
CA CYS A 150 0.95 0.50 15.86
C CYS A 150 2.36 0.91 15.44
N LYS A 151 3.21 1.30 16.39
CA LYS A 151 4.63 1.58 16.13
C LYS A 151 5.32 0.36 15.56
N GLU A 152 5.22 -0.79 16.22
CA GLU A 152 5.89 -2.03 15.80
C GLU A 152 5.39 -2.52 14.44
N ALA A 153 4.07 -2.49 14.21
CA ALA A 153 3.49 -2.87 12.92
C ALA A 153 3.93 -1.93 11.79
N THR A 154 3.93 -0.61 12.03
CA THR A 154 4.40 0.39 11.06
C THR A 154 5.88 0.19 10.75
N GLN A 155 6.70 -0.01 11.78
CA GLN A 155 8.13 -0.26 11.62
C GLN A 155 8.40 -1.53 10.83
N LYS A 156 7.72 -2.64 11.17
CA LYS A 156 7.84 -3.92 10.46
C LYS A 156 7.47 -3.79 8.98
N TYR A 157 6.40 -3.05 8.69
CA TYR A 157 5.96 -2.79 7.33
C TYR A 157 7.00 -1.97 6.53
N LEU A 158 7.44 -0.83 7.08
CA LEU A 158 8.44 0.02 6.44
C LEU A 158 9.77 -0.71 6.25
N GLN A 159 10.21 -1.48 7.25
CA GLN A 159 11.44 -2.27 7.15
C GLN A 159 11.32 -3.33 6.06
N TYR A 160 10.18 -4.02 5.96
CA TYR A 160 9.95 -4.98 4.89
C TYR A 160 10.04 -4.33 3.51
N LEU A 161 9.44 -3.15 3.32
CA LEU A 161 9.55 -2.41 2.06
C LEU A 161 10.99 -2.02 1.75
N LEU A 162 11.75 -1.60 2.77
CA LEU A 162 13.15 -1.25 2.64
C LEU A 162 14.00 -2.45 2.21
N ASP A 163 13.82 -3.59 2.88
CA ASP A 163 14.58 -4.82 2.63
C ASP A 163 14.24 -5.44 1.27
N ASN A 164 13.00 -5.26 0.80
CA ASN A 164 12.51 -5.84 -0.45
C ASN A 164 12.43 -4.85 -1.61
N SER A 165 12.83 -3.59 -1.43
CA SER A 165 12.74 -2.54 -2.46
C SER A 165 13.43 -2.96 -3.75
N SER A 166 14.64 -3.50 -3.66
CA SER A 166 15.42 -3.99 -4.80
C SER A 166 14.72 -5.15 -5.53
N THR A 167 14.13 -6.10 -4.81
CA THR A 167 13.41 -7.25 -5.38
C THR A 167 12.12 -6.79 -6.07
N VAL A 168 11.33 -5.93 -5.42
CA VAL A 168 10.10 -5.38 -5.97
C VAL A 168 10.42 -4.60 -7.25
N VAL A 169 11.38 -3.69 -7.17
CA VAL A 169 11.82 -2.88 -8.31
C VAL A 169 12.33 -3.76 -9.46
N LYS A 170 13.19 -4.74 -9.19
CA LYS A 170 13.69 -5.67 -10.21
C LYS A 170 12.56 -6.46 -10.88
N THR A 171 11.62 -6.98 -10.09
CA THR A 171 10.48 -7.75 -10.59
C THR A 171 9.64 -6.88 -11.52
N ILE A 172 9.36 -5.65 -11.08
CA ILE A 172 8.60 -4.67 -11.84
C ILE A 172 9.36 -4.30 -13.14
N THR A 173 10.66 -4.01 -13.10
CA THR A 173 11.45 -3.70 -14.31
C THR A 173 11.52 -4.87 -15.30
N THR A 174 11.69 -6.10 -14.80
CA THR A 174 11.80 -7.30 -15.64
C THR A 174 10.49 -7.59 -16.38
N ASN A 175 9.35 -7.38 -15.73
CA ASN A 175 8.04 -7.70 -16.30
C ASN A 175 7.46 -6.59 -17.19
N TYR A 176 7.91 -5.34 -17.03
CA TYR A 176 7.31 -4.17 -17.69
C TYR A 176 8.29 -3.33 -18.52
N ASN A 177 9.55 -3.78 -18.64
CA ASN A 177 10.60 -3.15 -19.44
C ASN A 177 10.79 -1.65 -19.13
N PHE A 178 10.84 -1.33 -17.84
CA PHE A 178 11.05 0.04 -17.39
C PHE A 178 12.47 0.51 -17.70
N GLY A 179 12.59 1.74 -18.20
CA GLY A 179 13.86 2.31 -18.68
C GLY A 179 14.94 2.45 -17.58
N ASN A 180 16.14 2.89 -17.97
CA ASN A 180 17.34 2.92 -17.13
C ASN A 180 17.26 3.78 -15.83
N ASN A 181 16.17 4.52 -15.60
CA ASN A 181 16.00 5.42 -14.45
C ASN A 181 15.55 4.73 -13.15
N VAL A 182 15.34 3.42 -13.20
CA VAL A 182 14.87 2.60 -12.08
C VAL A 182 15.75 2.73 -10.82
N ASN A 183 17.07 2.83 -10.99
CA ASN A 183 18.01 2.92 -9.86
C ASN A 183 17.88 4.24 -9.09
N ALA A 184 17.60 5.35 -9.78
CA ALA A 184 17.42 6.66 -9.17
C ALA A 184 16.12 6.69 -8.34
N VAL A 185 15.03 6.16 -8.91
CA VAL A 185 13.74 6.01 -8.21
C VAL A 185 13.88 5.13 -6.98
N ASN A 186 14.55 3.98 -7.11
CA ASN A 186 14.78 3.09 -5.98
C ASN A 186 15.55 3.77 -4.84
N THR A 187 16.56 4.58 -5.18
CA THR A 187 17.37 5.31 -4.19
C THR A 187 16.53 6.33 -3.43
N GLU A 188 15.73 7.13 -4.14
CA GLU A 188 14.86 8.13 -3.51
C GLU A 188 13.82 7.48 -2.58
N VAL A 189 13.11 6.45 -3.06
CA VAL A 189 12.13 5.72 -2.25
C VAL A 189 12.78 5.09 -1.01
N THR A 190 13.96 4.47 -1.18
CA THR A 190 14.72 3.88 -0.07
C THR A 190 15.11 4.93 0.97
N ASN A 191 15.53 6.12 0.55
CA ASN A 191 15.90 7.20 1.47
C ASN A 191 14.69 7.75 2.22
N GLN A 192 13.56 7.89 1.56
CA GLN A 192 12.31 8.31 2.21
C GLN A 192 11.88 7.27 3.26
N ILE A 193 11.85 5.98 2.91
CA ILE A 193 11.49 4.91 3.85
C ILE A 193 12.44 4.90 5.06
N LYS A 194 13.76 5.07 4.84
CA LYS A 194 14.75 5.18 5.93
C LYS A 194 14.44 6.36 6.85
N SER A 195 14.18 7.54 6.30
CA SER A 195 13.81 8.72 7.09
C SER A 195 12.58 8.47 7.96
N LEU A 196 11.58 7.76 7.42
CA LEU A 196 10.37 7.39 8.16
C LEU A 196 10.65 6.37 9.28
N ILE A 197 11.53 5.40 9.06
CA ILE A 197 12.00 4.45 10.07
C ILE A 197 12.81 5.18 11.16
N ASP A 198 13.63 6.15 10.79
CA ASP A 198 14.41 6.96 11.73
C ASP A 198 13.50 7.76 12.67
N ILE A 199 12.36 8.27 12.18
CA ILE A 199 11.34 8.91 13.04
C ILE A 199 10.82 7.91 14.09
N LEU A 200 10.49 6.67 13.70
CA LEU A 200 9.99 5.64 14.62
C LEU A 200 11.04 5.23 15.67
N ASN A 201 12.32 5.23 15.31
CA ASN A 201 13.42 4.87 16.20
C ASN A 201 13.95 6.05 17.04
N GLY A 202 13.70 7.28 16.57
CA GLY A 202 14.27 8.52 17.09
C GLY A 202 13.62 9.02 18.39
N GLU A 203 14.18 10.12 18.90
CA GLU A 203 13.67 10.79 20.11
C GLU A 203 12.27 11.36 19.93
N ASP A 204 11.89 11.76 18.71
CA ASP A 204 10.54 12.24 18.40
C ASP A 204 9.47 11.23 18.82
N CYS A 205 9.70 9.95 18.56
CA CYS A 205 8.80 8.87 18.96
C CYS A 205 8.85 8.62 20.49
N LYS A 206 10.02 8.76 21.11
CA LYS A 206 10.20 8.59 22.56
C LYS A 206 9.50 9.69 23.36
N ASN A 207 9.58 10.93 22.89
CA ASN A 207 9.03 12.11 23.57
C ASN A 207 7.49 12.15 23.53
N ILE A 208 6.86 11.52 22.52
CA ILE A 208 5.40 11.43 22.42
C ILE A 208 4.82 10.50 23.50
N VAL A 209 5.49 9.39 23.81
CA VAL A 209 5.05 8.41 24.83
C VAL A 209 5.06 9.01 26.24
N VAL A 210 5.99 9.92 26.53
CA VAL A 210 6.10 10.57 27.85
C VAL A 210 4.95 11.55 28.09
N ASN A 211 4.43 12.18 27.03
CA ASN A 211 3.41 13.21 27.14
C ASN A 211 1.96 12.68 27.01
N SER A 212 1.76 11.52 26.37
CA SER A 212 0.42 10.92 26.24
C SER A 212 -0.14 10.33 27.54
N ALA A 213 0.72 10.02 28.52
CA ALA A 213 0.28 9.70 29.88
C ALA A 213 -0.32 10.91 30.62
N MET A 214 -0.14 12.13 30.10
CA MET A 214 -0.65 13.39 30.70
C MET A 214 -1.75 14.07 29.89
N ALA A 215 -2.03 13.67 28.65
CA ALA A 215 -2.96 14.37 27.77
C ALA A 215 -3.92 13.42 27.04
N ALA A 216 -4.93 12.94 27.76
CA ALA A 216 -6.23 12.65 27.16
C ALA A 216 -6.86 13.99 26.73
N ASN A 217 -6.53 14.50 25.54
CA ASN A 217 -7.26 15.63 24.97
C ASN A 217 -7.33 15.52 23.44
N ASP A 218 -8.56 15.27 22.96
CA ASP A 218 -9.03 14.92 21.60
C ASP A 218 -8.75 15.94 20.48
N THR A 219 -7.89 16.94 20.69
CA THR A 219 -7.91 18.14 19.84
C THR A 219 -7.25 17.94 18.46
N GLN A 220 -6.27 17.05 18.31
CA GLN A 220 -5.60 16.82 17.02
C GLN A 220 -6.37 15.89 16.06
N LEU A 221 -7.13 14.92 16.57
CA LEU A 221 -7.95 14.04 15.73
C LEU A 221 -9.13 14.80 15.08
N ASN A 222 -9.63 15.84 15.75
CA ASN A 222 -10.71 16.67 15.25
C ASN A 222 -10.30 17.61 14.11
N GLN A 223 -9.00 17.93 13.98
CA GLN A 223 -8.52 18.72 12.84
C GLN A 223 -8.48 17.89 11.54
N LEU A 224 -8.18 16.59 11.62
CA LEU A 224 -8.30 15.66 10.48
C LEU A 224 -9.76 15.45 10.04
N LYS A 225 -10.70 15.33 11.00
CA LYS A 225 -12.13 15.18 10.70
C LYS A 225 -12.77 16.42 10.07
N ALA A 226 -12.31 17.62 10.44
CA ALA A 226 -12.84 18.86 9.89
C ALA A 226 -12.53 19.05 8.40
N THR A 227 -11.47 18.42 7.90
CA THR A 227 -11.10 18.46 6.47
C THR A 227 -11.89 17.47 5.62
N GLU A 228 -12.40 16.37 6.20
CA GLU A 228 -13.23 15.38 5.49
C GLU A 228 -14.63 15.92 5.15
N ALA A 229 -15.16 16.89 5.91
CA ALA A 229 -16.50 17.44 5.71
C ALA A 229 -16.66 18.35 4.46
N SER A 230 -15.56 18.82 3.85
CA SER A 230 -15.63 19.71 2.66
C SER A 230 -15.47 19.00 1.31
N PHE A 231 -15.28 17.67 1.29
CA PHE A 231 -14.98 16.91 0.06
C PHE A 231 -16.12 15.99 -0.44
N ALA A 232 -17.32 16.12 0.14
CA ALA A 232 -18.49 15.34 -0.25
C ALA A 232 -19.13 15.84 -1.56
N THR A 233 -18.39 15.92 -2.67
CA THR A 233 -18.93 15.99 -4.05
C THR A 233 -17.81 15.91 -5.10
N SER A 234 -17.18 14.74 -5.30
CA SER A 234 -16.82 14.26 -6.65
C SER A 234 -16.36 12.80 -6.59
N SER A 235 -17.10 11.92 -7.24
CA SER A 235 -16.82 10.51 -7.35
C SER A 235 -16.12 10.22 -8.67
N HIS A 236 -14.79 10.02 -8.70
CA HIS A 236 -14.11 9.20 -9.72
C HIS A 236 -12.71 8.71 -9.26
N PHE A 237 -12.37 7.49 -9.72
CA PHE A 237 -11.42 6.48 -9.21
C PHE A 237 -9.91 6.79 -9.26
N LYS A 238 -9.12 6.25 -8.32
CA LYS A 238 -7.66 6.41 -8.21
C LYS A 238 -6.92 5.24 -7.50
N PRO A 239 -5.66 4.89 -7.86
CA PRO A 239 -4.85 3.85 -7.22
C PRO A 239 -3.92 4.39 -6.10
N SER A 240 -3.22 3.48 -5.41
CA SER A 240 -2.62 3.64 -4.06
C SER A 240 -1.20 4.28 -3.98
N LEU A 241 -0.58 4.47 -2.79
CA LEU A 241 0.65 5.27 -2.61
C LEU A 241 1.82 4.61 -1.83
N ILE A 242 1.89 3.28 -1.67
CA ILE A 242 3.20 2.66 -1.35
C ILE A 242 3.54 1.57 -2.34
N ILE A 243 2.70 0.55 -2.45
CA ILE A 243 2.76 -0.37 -3.60
C ILE A 243 2.52 0.42 -4.88
N SER A 244 1.55 1.33 -4.86
CA SER A 244 1.24 2.17 -6.00
C SER A 244 2.02 3.49 -6.04
N PHE A 245 2.82 3.88 -5.03
CA PHE A 245 3.85 4.93 -5.21
C PHE A 245 5.14 4.38 -5.81
N ILE A 246 5.53 3.14 -5.49
CA ILE A 246 6.58 2.45 -6.24
C ILE A 246 6.14 2.30 -7.70
N ILE A 247 4.92 1.81 -7.95
CA ILE A 247 4.39 1.69 -9.31
C ILE A 247 4.15 3.08 -9.96
N TYR A 248 3.69 4.09 -9.23
CA TYR A 248 3.45 5.46 -9.76
C TYR A 248 4.74 6.23 -10.02
N MET A 249 5.75 6.17 -9.16
CA MET A 249 7.07 6.76 -9.41
C MET A 249 7.71 6.09 -10.62
N ILE A 250 7.57 4.78 -10.74
CA ILE A 250 8.02 4.05 -11.93
C ILE A 250 7.27 4.58 -13.17
N ILE A 251 5.93 4.65 -13.16
CA ILE A 251 5.12 5.17 -14.28
C ILE A 251 5.44 6.64 -14.62
N TYR A 252 5.57 7.52 -13.62
CA TYR A 252 5.81 8.95 -13.76
C TYR A 252 7.15 9.26 -14.47
N TYR A 253 8.23 8.56 -14.09
CA TYR A 253 9.57 8.72 -14.68
C TYR A 253 9.71 8.09 -16.09
N ILE A 254 8.67 7.44 -16.61
CA ILE A 254 8.63 6.86 -17.96
C ILE A 254 7.82 7.73 -18.91
N THR A 255 6.82 8.44 -18.39
CA THR A 255 6.03 9.42 -19.16
C THR A 255 6.73 10.76 -19.38
N LEU A 256 7.86 10.99 -18.71
CA LEU A 256 8.79 12.12 -18.91
C LEU A 256 10.01 11.66 -19.71
#